data_AF-D5ADB0-F1
#
_entry.id   AF-D5ADB0-F1
#
_cell.length_a   1.000
_cell.length_b   1.000
_cell.length_c   1.000
_cell.angle_alpha   90.00
_cell.angle_beta   90.00
_cell.angle_gamma   90.00
#
_symmetry.space_group_name_H-M   'P 1'
#
loop_
_entity.id
_entity.type
_entity.pdbx_description
1 polymer ?
#
loop_
_entity_poly.entity_id
_entity_poly.type
_entity_poly.pdbx_seq_one_letter_code
_entity_poly.pdbx_strand_id
1 'polypeptide(L)'
;MAVAIAAAKWMIRRGCNPVPVPLPVALNGRRCYGSSSNSADATAIEMVNYARAHSRPPNVTSYPEAVRVLEQGLSIFKGDDASTANASGRLLLEMATLKADRGDIRDAAERLKQASDMTYSSIEIRVAALEALTGLHLRMHQDVIASDYGDRCLHLLENAEIKMDSEKLQALEMRAKAIKGLVELACGRVDSAESYFAGWNVKDIKNRNGLGAVALAYAEFIHVTGNFPLAKQLYELALELSGTENTVVASVPSAAAMVLEEVQLGAACALGQLATHSGHFDEAEQRLTQVLKKAEEYYGGHNQKVGIVLLCIAEMFGHKGRSEGASYFLIQEGLYRRSLEMLKAPSLDQEGISKEIDQKDVIALARGGYAQLLSPQRNRAGEAEKMKEWAVVVWENSRTTLEKVLEKTETSIDEERKMDATVVTDMRLGRVF
;
A
#
# COMPACT_ATOMS: atom_id res chain seq x y z
N MET A 1 -21.20 -22.70 8.46
CA MET A 1 -22.15 -22.07 9.42
C MET A 1 -21.98 -22.55 10.88
N ALA A 2 -21.44 -23.74 11.16
CA ALA A 2 -21.24 -24.24 12.53
C ALA A 2 -20.00 -23.67 13.27
N VAL A 3 -19.02 -23.10 12.56
CA VAL A 3 -17.79 -22.55 13.18
C VAL A 3 -18.01 -21.14 13.76
N ALA A 4 -18.91 -20.35 13.18
CA ALA A 4 -19.28 -19.02 13.70
C ALA A 4 -20.09 -19.09 15.02
N ILE A 5 -20.86 -20.16 15.22
CA ILE A 5 -21.66 -20.38 16.43
C ILE A 5 -20.77 -20.86 17.61
N ALA A 6 -19.64 -21.50 17.32
CA ALA A 6 -18.67 -21.92 18.34
C ALA A 6 -17.88 -20.73 18.94
N ALA A 7 -17.54 -19.73 18.13
CA ALA A 7 -16.85 -18.52 18.59
C ALA A 7 -17.76 -17.63 19.47
N ALA A 8 -19.06 -17.53 19.15
CA ALA A 8 -20.03 -16.77 19.94
C ALA A 8 -20.31 -17.41 21.32
N LYS A 9 -20.30 -18.75 21.42
CA LYS A 9 -20.48 -19.46 22.71
C LYS A 9 -19.27 -19.37 23.64
N TRP A 10 -18.08 -19.08 23.11
CA TRP A 10 -16.87 -18.88 23.91
C TRP A 10 -16.84 -17.50 24.60
N MET A 11 -17.36 -16.46 23.94
CA MET A 11 -17.41 -15.09 24.49
C MET A 11 -18.42 -14.89 25.62
N ILE A 12 -19.52 -15.64 25.66
CA ILE A 12 -20.57 -15.48 26.70
C ILE A 12 -20.15 -16.11 28.04
N ARG A 13 -19.12 -16.97 28.07
CA ARG A 13 -18.74 -17.76 29.25
C ARG A 13 -17.74 -17.10 30.20
N ARG A 14 -17.20 -15.92 29.86
CA ARG A 14 -16.37 -15.10 30.76
C ARG A 14 -17.00 -13.71 30.83
N GLY A 15 -17.75 -13.46 31.89
CA GLY A 15 -18.42 -12.18 32.15
C GLY A 15 -17.42 -11.02 32.33
N CYS A 16 -16.90 -10.51 31.23
CA CYS A 16 -16.19 -9.24 31.18
C CYS A 16 -17.21 -8.14 30.86
N ASN A 17 -17.65 -7.44 31.92
CA ASN A 17 -18.35 -6.17 31.74
C ASN A 17 -17.45 -5.20 30.96
N PRO A 18 -17.97 -4.46 29.97
CA PRO A 18 -17.21 -3.37 29.36
C PRO A 18 -16.98 -2.29 30.42
N VAL A 19 -15.72 -1.96 30.66
CA VAL A 19 -15.33 -0.77 31.42
C VAL A 19 -15.83 0.45 30.65
N PRO A 20 -16.55 1.41 31.29
CA PRO A 20 -16.98 2.60 30.59
C PRO A 20 -15.75 3.44 30.21
N VAL A 21 -15.65 3.79 28.94
CA VAL A 21 -14.71 4.81 28.45
C VAL A 21 -15.11 6.15 29.08
N PRO A 22 -14.20 6.89 29.73
CA PRO A 22 -14.54 8.19 30.25
C PRO A 22 -14.80 9.15 29.08
N LEU A 23 -16.01 9.75 29.07
CA LEU A 23 -16.36 10.84 28.17
C LEU A 23 -15.39 12.02 28.41
N PRO A 24 -14.87 12.68 27.35
CA PRO A 24 -14.12 13.90 27.54
C PRO A 24 -15.06 15.01 28.03
N VAL A 25 -14.63 15.64 29.12
CA VAL A 25 -15.17 16.88 29.66
C VAL A 25 -15.29 17.91 28.54
N ALA A 26 -16.44 18.58 28.50
CA ALA A 26 -16.74 19.67 27.59
C ALA A 26 -15.55 20.63 27.42
N LEU A 27 -15.21 20.94 26.17
CA LEU A 27 -14.31 22.03 25.77
C LEU A 27 -14.90 23.37 26.22
N ASN A 28 -14.82 23.67 27.52
CA ASN A 28 -15.02 25.00 28.05
C ASN A 28 -13.73 25.79 27.80
N GLY A 29 -13.91 26.95 27.17
CA GLY A 29 -12.84 27.78 26.64
C GLY A 29 -11.72 28.03 27.64
N ARG A 30 -10.56 27.43 27.38
CA ARG A 30 -9.29 27.95 27.87
C ARG A 30 -8.63 28.70 26.73
N ARG A 31 -8.67 30.03 26.84
CA ARG A 31 -7.72 30.90 26.15
C ARG A 31 -6.32 30.51 26.62
N CYS A 32 -5.55 29.88 25.74
CA CYS A 32 -4.14 29.63 25.98
C CYS A 32 -3.35 30.92 25.70
N TYR A 33 -3.15 31.75 26.73
CA TYR A 33 -1.99 32.64 26.78
C TYR A 33 -0.98 32.02 27.72
N GLY A 34 0.19 31.64 27.18
CA GLY A 34 1.28 31.03 27.94
C GLY A 34 2.52 30.72 27.12
N SER A 35 3.36 31.75 26.93
CA SER A 35 4.84 31.69 26.94
C SER A 35 5.59 30.78 25.94
N SER A 36 5.93 31.35 24.78
CA SER A 36 7.18 31.21 24.00
C SER A 36 7.83 29.82 23.84
N SER A 37 7.48 29.14 22.73
CA SER A 37 8.34 28.28 21.86
C SER A 37 7.56 27.18 21.09
N ASN A 38 6.22 27.19 21.09
CA ASN A 38 5.43 26.22 20.33
C ASN A 38 5.46 26.57 18.83
N SER A 39 6.30 25.86 18.06
CA SER A 39 6.36 25.98 16.60
C SER A 39 5.03 25.57 15.98
N ALA A 40 4.64 26.22 14.87
CA ALA A 40 3.48 25.82 14.07
C ALA A 40 3.52 24.32 13.72
N ASP A 41 4.73 23.77 13.54
CA ASP A 41 4.99 22.35 13.29
C ASP A 41 4.48 21.43 14.42
N ALA A 42 4.69 21.79 15.69
CA ALA A 42 4.21 21.00 16.83
C ALA A 42 2.69 20.94 16.88
N THR A 43 2.01 22.07 16.65
CA THR A 43 0.55 22.12 16.56
C THR A 43 0.04 21.30 15.38
N ALA A 44 0.69 21.36 14.21
CA ALA A 44 0.30 20.55 13.06
C ALA A 44 0.42 19.03 13.33
N ILE A 45 1.46 18.61 14.06
CA ILE A 45 1.62 17.20 14.47
C ILE A 45 0.46 16.75 15.36
N GLU A 46 0.03 17.58 16.33
CA GLU A 46 -1.14 17.26 17.17
C GLU A 46 -2.42 17.14 16.35
N MET A 47 -2.63 18.03 15.37
CA MET A 47 -3.79 18.00 14.47
C MET A 47 -3.80 16.75 13.60
N VAL A 48 -2.64 16.34 13.07
CA VAL A 48 -2.46 15.10 12.30
C VAL A 48 -2.77 13.87 13.17
N ASN A 49 -2.21 13.81 14.38
CA ASN A 49 -2.44 12.70 15.29
C ASN A 49 -3.92 12.59 15.69
N TYR A 50 -4.57 13.73 15.95
CA TYR A 50 -6.00 13.77 16.19
C TYR A 50 -6.79 13.26 14.98
N ALA A 51 -6.51 13.76 13.78
CA ALA A 51 -7.21 13.36 12.57
C ALA A 51 -7.07 11.85 12.28
N ARG A 52 -5.86 11.30 12.43
CA ARG A 52 -5.59 9.85 12.29
C ARG A 52 -6.38 9.03 13.30
N ALA A 53 -6.28 9.36 14.58
CA ALA A 53 -6.96 8.64 15.65
C ALA A 53 -8.49 8.70 15.51
N HIS A 54 -9.03 9.84 15.06
CA HIS A 54 -10.48 10.03 14.92
C HIS A 54 -11.03 9.38 13.64
N SER A 55 -10.23 9.29 12.59
CA SER A 55 -10.63 8.67 11.32
C SER A 55 -10.68 7.13 11.37
N ARG A 56 -10.20 6.49 12.45
CA ARG A 56 -10.04 5.02 12.55
C ARG A 56 -10.60 4.45 13.87
N PRO A 57 -11.44 3.38 13.85
CA PRO A 57 -11.98 2.71 12.67
C PRO A 57 -12.96 3.62 11.89
N PRO A 58 -13.13 3.38 10.57
CA PRO A 58 -13.83 4.31 9.69
C PRO A 58 -15.32 4.40 10.03
N ASN A 59 -15.67 5.37 10.87
CA ASN A 59 -17.05 5.77 11.12
C ASN A 59 -17.44 6.90 10.15
N VAL A 60 -18.68 6.86 9.64
CA VAL A 60 -19.18 7.81 8.64
C VAL A 60 -19.11 9.25 9.14
N THR A 61 -19.27 9.46 10.45
CA THR A 61 -19.32 10.79 11.09
C THR A 61 -17.96 11.35 11.49
N SER A 62 -16.96 10.51 11.76
CA SER A 62 -15.67 10.96 12.30
C SER A 62 -14.69 11.45 11.23
N TYR A 63 -14.84 10.98 9.99
CA TYR A 63 -13.99 11.39 8.88
C TYR A 63 -14.16 12.86 8.45
N PRO A 64 -15.39 13.38 8.22
CA PRO A 64 -15.56 14.79 7.85
C PRO A 64 -15.02 15.74 8.92
N GLU A 65 -15.12 15.35 10.20
CA GLU A 65 -14.56 16.11 11.32
C GLU A 65 -13.03 16.12 11.29
N ALA A 66 -12.40 14.96 11.06
CA ALA A 66 -10.95 14.86 10.92
C ALA A 66 -10.42 15.75 9.78
N VAL A 67 -11.04 15.69 8.60
CA VAL A 67 -10.68 16.54 7.46
C VAL A 67 -10.90 18.02 7.79
N ARG A 68 -12.01 18.36 8.45
CA ARG A 68 -12.31 19.75 8.84
C ARG A 68 -11.26 20.32 9.80
N VAL A 69 -10.76 19.53 10.75
CA VAL A 69 -9.67 19.96 11.64
C VAL A 69 -8.43 20.31 10.83
N LEU A 70 -8.04 19.45 9.88
CA LEU A 70 -6.88 19.71 9.02
C LEU A 70 -7.08 20.97 8.14
N GLU A 71 -8.27 21.16 7.56
CA GLU A 71 -8.62 22.35 6.78
C GLU A 71 -8.57 23.64 7.63
N GLN A 72 -9.07 23.57 8.87
CA GLN A 72 -8.96 24.69 9.81
C GLN A 72 -7.48 25.00 10.11
N GLY A 73 -6.64 23.98 10.29
CA GLY A 73 -5.20 24.15 10.46
C GLY A 73 -4.55 24.88 9.29
N LEU A 74 -4.87 24.48 8.06
CA LEU A 74 -4.39 25.17 6.86
C LEU A 74 -4.83 26.63 6.79
N SER A 75 -6.03 26.95 7.28
CA SER A 75 -6.52 28.32 7.33
C SER A 75 -5.80 29.19 8.36
N ILE A 76 -5.25 28.57 9.41
CA ILE A 76 -4.51 29.23 10.51
C ILE A 76 -3.05 29.46 10.12
N PHE A 77 -2.41 28.47 9.49
CA PHE A 77 -1.00 28.54 9.09
C PHE A 77 -0.78 29.31 7.78
N LYS A 78 -1.17 30.60 7.79
CA LYS A 78 -0.94 31.55 6.70
C LYS A 78 0.34 32.35 6.98
N GLY A 79 1.46 31.90 6.44
CA GLY A 79 2.75 32.57 6.55
C GLY A 79 3.72 32.04 5.51
N ASP A 80 4.69 32.88 5.13
CA ASP A 80 5.77 32.56 4.20
C ASP A 80 7.06 32.11 4.94
N ASP A 81 6.95 31.75 6.22
CA ASP A 81 8.08 31.24 7.00
C ASP A 81 8.15 29.69 6.93
N ALA A 82 9.35 29.15 7.08
CA ALA A 82 9.57 27.71 6.97
C ALA A 82 8.76 26.88 8.00
N SER A 83 8.49 27.43 9.19
CA SER A 83 7.74 26.71 10.23
C SER A 83 6.27 26.56 9.85
N THR A 84 5.64 27.64 9.39
CA THR A 84 4.24 27.59 8.92
C THR A 84 4.11 26.83 7.60
N ALA A 85 5.08 26.94 6.69
CA ALA A 85 5.12 26.15 5.46
C ALA A 85 5.26 24.65 5.75
N ASN A 86 6.08 24.26 6.73
CA ASN A 86 6.22 22.86 7.13
C ASN A 86 4.95 22.32 7.79
N ALA A 87 4.35 23.11 8.69
CA ALA A 87 3.08 22.79 9.32
C ALA A 87 1.98 22.55 8.26
N SER A 88 1.81 23.48 7.33
CA SER A 88 0.86 23.37 6.22
C SER A 88 1.16 22.18 5.31
N GLY A 89 2.42 21.92 4.99
CA GLY A 89 2.84 20.76 4.21
C GLY A 89 2.44 19.44 4.87
N ARG A 90 2.64 19.29 6.19
CA ARG A 90 2.21 18.09 6.93
C ARG A 90 0.70 17.88 6.91
N LEU A 91 -0.07 18.96 7.06
CA LEU A 91 -1.52 18.89 6.98
C LEU A 91 -1.97 18.43 5.58
N LEU A 92 -1.35 18.94 4.51
CA LEU A 92 -1.64 18.52 3.13
C LEU A 92 -1.31 17.04 2.88
N LEU A 93 -0.15 16.57 3.36
CA LEU A 93 0.24 15.16 3.29
C LEU A 93 -0.78 14.24 3.99
N GLU A 94 -1.26 14.65 5.17
CA GLU A 94 -2.27 13.88 5.90
C GLU A 94 -3.64 13.90 5.22
N MET A 95 -4.08 15.07 4.75
CA MET A 95 -5.33 15.19 3.99
C MET A 95 -5.31 14.31 2.73
N ALA A 96 -4.18 14.26 2.02
CA ALA A 96 -4.00 13.39 0.87
C ALA A 96 -4.13 11.91 1.25
N THR A 97 -3.54 11.51 2.38
CA THR A 97 -3.62 10.14 2.89
C THR A 97 -5.06 9.75 3.20
N LEU A 98 -5.78 10.58 3.97
CA LEU A 98 -7.19 10.33 4.30
C LEU A 98 -8.10 10.28 3.06
N LYS A 99 -7.82 11.07 2.04
CA LYS A 99 -8.56 11.04 0.76
C LYS A 99 -8.25 9.78 -0.05
N ALA A 100 -6.98 9.40 -0.13
CA ALA A 100 -6.55 8.18 -0.81
C ALA A 100 -7.15 6.92 -0.17
N ASP A 101 -7.23 6.85 1.16
CA ASP A 101 -7.83 5.74 1.92
C ASP A 101 -9.32 5.53 1.56
N ARG A 102 -10.03 6.58 1.16
CA ARG A 102 -11.44 6.52 0.71
C ARG A 102 -11.62 6.28 -0.79
N GLY A 103 -10.53 6.33 -1.56
CA GLY A 103 -10.57 6.23 -3.02
C GLY A 103 -10.76 7.57 -3.74
N ASP A 104 -10.69 8.71 -3.04
CA ASP A 104 -10.73 10.05 -3.65
C ASP A 104 -9.34 10.44 -4.20
N ILE A 105 -8.83 9.65 -5.17
CA ILE A 105 -7.44 9.70 -5.63
C ILE A 105 -7.08 11.04 -6.29
N ARG A 106 -8.02 11.65 -7.04
CA ARG A 106 -7.80 12.94 -7.72
C ARG A 106 -7.56 14.06 -6.72
N ASP A 107 -8.45 14.21 -5.74
CA ASP A 107 -8.30 15.21 -4.69
C ASP A 107 -7.02 14.96 -3.87
N ALA A 108 -6.68 13.70 -3.60
CA ALA A 108 -5.43 13.37 -2.92
C ALA A 108 -4.22 13.86 -3.71
N ALA A 109 -4.17 13.62 -5.03
CA ALA A 109 -3.12 14.10 -5.91
C ALA A 109 -3.04 15.64 -5.93
N GLU A 110 -4.17 16.36 -5.93
CA GLU A 110 -4.18 17.82 -5.84
C GLU A 110 -3.55 18.35 -4.54
N ARG A 111 -3.83 17.72 -3.39
CA ARG A 111 -3.22 18.10 -2.11
C ARG A 111 -1.73 17.84 -2.08
N LEU A 112 -1.27 16.72 -2.63
CA LEU A 112 0.15 16.42 -2.72
C LEU A 112 0.88 17.37 -3.68
N LYS A 113 0.26 17.74 -4.80
CA LYS A 113 0.81 18.73 -5.72
C LYS A 113 0.97 20.10 -5.03
N GLN A 114 -0.02 20.52 -4.25
CA GLN A 114 0.11 21.72 -3.42
C GLN A 114 1.32 21.62 -2.50
N ALA A 115 1.51 20.48 -1.79
CA ALA A 115 2.62 20.30 -0.87
C ALA A 115 4.00 20.25 -1.55
N SER A 116 4.12 19.67 -2.75
CA SER A 116 5.40 19.56 -3.46
C SER A 116 5.88 20.88 -4.06
N ASP A 117 4.95 21.75 -4.45
CA ASP A 117 5.21 23.06 -5.06
C ASP A 117 5.46 24.18 -4.01
N MET A 118 5.32 23.89 -2.71
CA MET A 118 5.62 24.86 -1.63
C MET A 118 7.10 25.21 -1.56
N THR A 119 7.46 26.45 -1.87
CA THR A 119 8.87 26.88 -1.94
C THR A 119 9.55 27.00 -0.58
N TYR A 120 8.80 27.41 0.46
CA TYR A 120 9.32 27.62 1.81
C TYR A 120 9.31 26.37 2.69
N SER A 121 8.70 25.28 2.24
CA SER A 121 8.67 24.02 2.99
C SER A 121 10.00 23.26 2.85
N SER A 122 10.25 22.38 3.81
CA SER A 122 11.45 21.56 3.84
C SER A 122 11.48 20.58 2.66
N ILE A 123 12.69 20.19 2.27
CA ILE A 123 12.89 19.23 1.16
C ILE A 123 12.25 17.89 1.51
N GLU A 124 12.29 17.47 2.77
CA GLU A 124 11.66 16.22 3.24
C GLU A 124 10.15 16.18 2.97
N ILE A 125 9.44 17.30 3.17
CA ILE A 125 7.99 17.39 2.89
C ILE A 125 7.74 17.31 1.38
N ARG A 126 8.54 18.01 0.59
CA ARG A 126 8.39 18.04 -0.87
C ARG A 126 8.72 16.70 -1.51
N VAL A 127 9.77 16.03 -1.03
CA VAL A 127 10.14 14.65 -1.41
C VAL A 127 9.02 13.69 -1.05
N ALA A 128 8.50 13.75 0.18
CA ALA A 128 7.37 12.91 0.59
C ALA A 128 6.12 13.10 -0.28
N ALA A 129 5.83 14.35 -0.68
CA ALA A 129 4.73 14.66 -1.57
C ALA A 129 4.95 14.09 -2.99
N LEU A 130 6.17 14.21 -3.54
CA LEU A 130 6.52 13.67 -4.86
C LEU A 130 6.51 12.14 -4.88
N GLU A 131 7.00 11.47 -3.83
CA GLU A 131 6.93 10.02 -3.70
C GLU A 131 5.48 9.53 -3.65
N ALA A 132 4.64 10.18 -2.84
CA ALA A 132 3.23 9.84 -2.74
C ALA A 132 2.50 10.09 -4.06
N LEU A 133 2.80 11.18 -4.78
CA LEU A 133 2.28 11.44 -6.14
C LEU A 133 2.67 10.32 -7.11
N THR A 134 3.94 9.94 -7.10
CA THR A 134 4.45 8.85 -7.94
C THR A 134 3.68 7.56 -7.68
N GLY A 135 3.49 7.20 -6.42
CA GLY A 135 2.69 6.02 -6.03
C GLY A 135 1.21 6.11 -6.45
N LEU A 136 0.56 7.26 -6.30
CA LEU A 136 -0.83 7.45 -6.74
C LEU A 136 -0.96 7.34 -8.27
N HIS A 137 -0.01 7.89 -9.02
CA HIS A 137 -0.02 7.79 -10.48
C HIS A 137 0.26 6.37 -10.97
N LEU A 138 1.12 5.61 -10.29
CA LEU A 138 1.27 4.16 -10.54
C LEU A 138 -0.04 3.41 -10.31
N ARG A 139 -0.74 3.66 -9.21
CA ARG A 139 -2.07 3.06 -8.95
C ARG A 139 -3.08 3.36 -10.07
N MET A 140 -2.99 4.53 -10.68
CA MET A 140 -3.85 4.96 -11.80
C MET A 140 -3.38 4.47 -13.18
N HIS A 141 -2.32 3.65 -13.27
CA HIS A 141 -1.71 3.23 -14.54
C HIS A 141 -1.18 4.41 -15.40
N GLN A 142 -0.80 5.51 -14.75
CA GLN A 142 -0.24 6.69 -15.39
C GLN A 142 1.28 6.68 -15.28
N ASP A 143 1.90 5.60 -15.77
CA ASP A 143 3.32 5.28 -15.52
C ASP A 143 4.28 6.36 -16.06
N VAL A 144 3.92 7.02 -17.16
CA VAL A 144 4.68 8.17 -17.71
C VAL A 144 4.66 9.36 -16.74
N ILE A 145 3.50 9.67 -16.15
CA ILE A 145 3.35 10.76 -15.18
C ILE A 145 4.05 10.40 -13.88
N ALA A 146 3.94 9.15 -13.44
CA ALA A 146 4.67 8.64 -12.28
C ALA A 146 6.19 8.79 -12.48
N SER A 147 6.69 8.46 -13.68
CA SER A 147 8.11 8.65 -14.02
C SER A 147 8.55 10.10 -13.91
N ASP A 148 7.77 11.05 -14.44
CA ASP A 148 8.07 12.49 -14.35
C ASP A 148 8.18 12.96 -12.90
N TYR A 149 7.26 12.55 -12.02
CA TYR A 149 7.34 12.89 -10.60
C TYR A 149 8.54 12.23 -9.89
N GLY A 150 8.90 11.01 -10.26
CA GLY A 150 10.13 10.35 -9.80
C GLY A 150 11.39 11.11 -10.20
N ASP A 151 11.47 11.57 -11.45
CA ASP A 151 12.60 12.35 -11.96
C ASP A 151 12.68 13.73 -11.29
N ARG A 152 11.53 14.39 -11.07
CA ARG A 152 11.45 15.63 -10.28
C ARG A 152 11.95 15.44 -8.85
N CYS A 153 11.72 14.28 -8.24
CA CYS A 153 12.21 13.96 -6.90
C CYS A 153 13.74 13.88 -6.87
N LEU A 154 14.35 13.22 -7.85
CA LEU A 154 15.81 13.13 -7.99
C LEU A 154 16.44 14.52 -8.25
N HIS A 155 15.91 15.27 -9.20
CA HIS A 155 16.38 16.62 -9.53
C HIS A 155 16.26 17.59 -8.33
N LEU A 156 15.24 17.43 -7.48
CA LEU A 156 15.11 18.23 -6.26
C LEU A 156 16.29 18.02 -5.30
N LEU A 157 16.82 16.79 -5.22
CA LEU A 157 17.92 16.43 -4.34
C LEU A 157 19.28 16.85 -4.88
N GLU A 158 19.51 16.74 -6.20
CA GLU A 158 20.72 17.24 -6.86
C GLU A 158 20.94 18.75 -6.58
N ASN A 159 19.86 19.53 -6.56
CA ASN A 159 19.91 20.96 -6.25
C ASN A 159 20.09 21.26 -4.74
N ALA A 160 19.89 20.26 -3.87
CA ALA A 160 19.93 20.40 -2.42
C ALA A 160 21.28 20.05 -1.78
N GLU A 161 22.20 19.42 -2.54
CA GLU A 161 23.48 18.87 -2.05
C GLU A 161 24.33 19.85 -1.22
N ILE A 162 24.14 21.16 -1.40
CA ILE A 162 24.97 22.21 -0.78
C ILE A 162 24.57 22.53 0.67
N LYS A 163 23.38 22.14 1.15
CA LYS A 163 22.78 22.70 2.39
C LYS A 163 22.33 21.69 3.45
N MET A 164 22.43 20.39 3.19
CA MET A 164 21.87 19.35 4.06
C MET A 164 22.94 18.48 4.73
N ASP A 165 22.57 17.92 5.88
CA ASP A 165 23.36 16.87 6.53
C ASP A 165 23.50 15.65 5.60
N SER A 166 24.72 15.11 5.53
CA SER A 166 25.07 14.06 4.57
C SER A 166 24.27 12.78 4.78
N GLU A 167 23.93 12.42 6.04
CA GLU A 167 23.17 11.20 6.31
C GLU A 167 21.69 11.36 5.93
N LYS A 168 21.10 12.53 6.23
CA LYS A 168 19.72 12.84 5.82
C LYS A 168 19.56 12.92 4.31
N LEU A 169 20.52 13.53 3.61
CA LEU A 169 20.50 13.62 2.15
C LEU A 169 20.55 12.22 1.52
N GLN A 170 21.45 11.34 1.98
CA GLN A 170 21.51 9.95 1.53
C GLN A 170 20.21 9.17 1.78
N ALA A 171 19.55 9.40 2.91
CA ALA A 171 18.26 8.77 3.19
C ALA A 171 17.17 9.22 2.20
N LEU A 172 17.12 10.51 1.86
CA LEU A 172 16.19 11.03 0.85
C LEU A 172 16.52 10.53 -0.56
N GLU A 173 17.80 10.46 -0.92
CA GLU A 173 18.24 9.90 -2.20
C GLU A 173 17.81 8.45 -2.37
N MET A 174 17.95 7.63 -1.33
CA MET A 174 17.50 6.24 -1.37
C MET A 174 15.98 6.15 -1.54
N ARG A 175 15.19 7.03 -0.90
CA ARG A 175 13.74 7.04 -1.11
C ARG A 175 13.36 7.43 -2.53
N ALA A 176 14.00 8.48 -3.08
CA ALA A 176 13.79 8.92 -4.46
C ALA A 176 14.18 7.84 -5.47
N LYS A 177 15.32 7.17 -5.27
CA LYS A 177 15.76 6.04 -6.10
C LYS A 177 14.82 4.84 -5.98
N ALA A 178 14.36 4.51 -4.77
CA ALA A 178 13.46 3.37 -4.56
C ALA A 178 12.14 3.55 -5.30
N ILE A 179 11.52 4.74 -5.21
CA ILE A 179 10.26 5.00 -5.91
C ILE A 179 10.47 5.02 -7.44
N LYS A 180 11.60 5.57 -7.91
CA LYS A 180 11.93 5.54 -9.34
C LYS A 180 12.18 4.11 -9.84
N GLY A 181 12.87 3.28 -9.06
CA GLY A 181 13.06 1.86 -9.35
C GLY A 181 11.73 1.09 -9.46
N LEU A 182 10.75 1.39 -8.60
CA LEU A 182 9.39 0.82 -8.72
C LEU A 182 8.66 1.28 -10.00
N VAL A 183 8.85 2.53 -10.42
CA VAL A 183 8.28 3.01 -11.70
C VAL A 183 8.89 2.26 -12.88
N GLU A 184 10.22 2.09 -12.89
CA GLU A 184 10.90 1.33 -13.93
C GLU A 184 10.42 -0.14 -13.96
N LEU A 185 10.23 -0.74 -12.79
CA LEU A 185 9.68 -2.09 -12.65
C LEU A 185 8.23 -2.19 -13.17
N ALA A 186 7.37 -1.23 -12.84
CA ALA A 186 6.00 -1.14 -13.38
C ALA A 186 5.97 -1.07 -14.91
N CYS A 187 6.93 -0.36 -15.51
CA CYS A 187 7.09 -0.28 -16.96
C CYS A 187 7.73 -1.53 -17.60
N GLY A 188 8.03 -2.58 -16.82
CA GLY A 188 8.71 -3.80 -17.29
C GLY A 188 10.19 -3.62 -17.61
N ARG A 189 10.81 -2.49 -17.22
CA ARG A 189 12.22 -2.17 -17.47
C ARG A 189 13.10 -2.65 -16.32
N VAL A 190 13.22 -3.98 -16.17
CA VAL A 190 13.90 -4.63 -15.04
C VAL A 190 15.38 -4.19 -14.92
N ASP A 191 16.11 -4.15 -16.03
CA ASP A 191 17.52 -3.72 -16.04
C ASP A 191 17.69 -2.26 -15.59
N SER A 192 16.76 -1.39 -16.01
CA SER A 192 16.75 0.01 -15.58
C SER A 192 16.42 0.13 -14.09
N ALA A 193 15.46 -0.66 -13.60
CA ALA A 193 15.10 -0.71 -12.19
C ALA A 193 16.29 -1.14 -11.31
N GLU A 194 17.06 -2.14 -11.74
CA GLU A 194 18.25 -2.64 -11.02
C GLU A 194 19.25 -1.52 -10.73
N SER A 195 19.48 -0.62 -11.70
CA SER A 195 20.41 0.50 -11.55
C SER A 195 20.08 1.44 -10.38
N TYR A 196 18.80 1.56 -10.01
CA TYR A 196 18.35 2.39 -8.89
C TYR A 196 18.54 1.71 -7.54
N PHE A 197 18.59 0.38 -7.49
CA PHE A 197 18.84 -0.42 -6.29
C PHE A 197 20.31 -0.86 -6.16
N ALA A 198 21.12 -0.60 -7.18
CA ALA A 198 22.50 -1.05 -7.26
C ALA A 198 23.36 -0.53 -6.10
N GLY A 199 24.13 -1.46 -5.51
CA GLY A 199 25.04 -1.15 -4.41
C GLY A 199 24.40 -1.09 -3.02
N TRP A 200 23.10 -1.31 -2.90
CA TRP A 200 22.42 -1.32 -1.59
C TRP A 200 22.58 -2.66 -0.88
N ASN A 201 22.89 -2.60 0.41
CA ASN A 201 22.84 -3.76 1.29
C ASN A 201 21.85 -3.55 2.46
N VAL A 202 21.46 -4.65 3.10
CA VAL A 202 20.51 -4.66 4.23
C VAL A 202 20.98 -3.75 5.38
N LYS A 203 22.29 -3.67 5.65
CA LYS A 203 22.85 -2.86 6.75
C LYS A 203 22.73 -1.36 6.45
N ASP A 204 22.94 -0.96 5.19
CA ASP A 204 22.82 0.43 4.77
C ASP A 204 21.41 0.97 5.02
N ILE A 205 20.41 0.15 4.74
CA ILE A 205 19.00 0.50 4.94
C ILE A 205 18.65 0.49 6.44
N LYS A 206 19.11 -0.53 7.18
CA LYS A 206 18.82 -0.70 8.61
C LYS A 206 19.33 0.46 9.48
N ASN A 207 20.48 1.04 9.13
CA ASN A 207 21.12 2.06 9.94
C ASN A 207 20.47 3.46 9.84
N ARG A 208 19.39 3.61 9.06
CA ARG A 208 18.77 4.91 8.78
C ARG A 208 17.26 4.88 9.05
N ASN A 209 16.77 5.94 9.70
CA ASN A 209 15.38 6.05 10.09
C ASN A 209 14.47 6.36 8.88
N GLY A 210 13.24 5.83 8.90
CA GLY A 210 12.22 6.16 7.89
C GLY A 210 12.40 5.48 6.54
N LEU A 211 13.21 4.41 6.46
CA LEU A 211 13.48 3.67 5.22
C LEU A 211 12.66 2.39 5.06
N GLY A 212 11.56 2.22 5.81
CA GLY A 212 10.67 1.07 5.67
C GLY A 212 10.11 0.92 4.24
N ALA A 213 9.69 2.02 3.63
CA ALA A 213 9.19 2.02 2.25
C ALA A 213 10.28 1.65 1.22
N VAL A 214 11.53 2.03 1.49
CA VAL A 214 12.71 1.68 0.67
C VAL A 214 13.01 0.19 0.76
N ALA A 215 13.05 -0.35 1.98
CA ALA A 215 13.23 -1.77 2.22
C ALA A 215 12.15 -2.59 1.50
N LEU A 216 10.89 -2.14 1.55
CA LEU A 216 9.77 -2.79 0.87
C LEU A 216 9.91 -2.75 -0.66
N ALA A 217 10.17 -1.57 -1.24
CA ALA A 217 10.37 -1.41 -2.68
C ALA A 217 11.53 -2.29 -3.21
N TYR A 218 12.63 -2.32 -2.48
CA TYR A 218 13.77 -3.16 -2.84
C TYR A 218 13.43 -4.65 -2.70
N ALA A 219 12.70 -5.04 -1.64
CA ALA A 219 12.24 -6.41 -1.47
C ALA A 219 11.34 -6.88 -2.63
N GLU A 220 10.44 -6.02 -3.13
CA GLU A 220 9.56 -6.30 -4.27
C GLU A 220 10.37 -6.54 -5.55
N PHE A 221 11.36 -5.69 -5.83
CA PHE A 221 12.28 -5.89 -6.94
C PHE A 221 13.04 -7.23 -6.82
N ILE A 222 13.60 -7.52 -5.65
CA ILE A 222 14.35 -8.75 -5.38
C ILE A 222 13.45 -10.00 -5.45
N HIS A 223 12.18 -9.87 -5.05
CA HIS A 223 11.20 -10.94 -5.12
C HIS A 223 10.82 -11.24 -6.58
N VAL A 224 10.58 -10.21 -7.40
CA VAL A 224 10.31 -10.38 -8.85
C VAL A 224 11.51 -10.99 -9.57
N THR A 225 12.73 -10.62 -9.21
CA THR A 225 13.96 -11.18 -9.79
C THR A 225 14.34 -12.57 -9.23
N GLY A 226 13.57 -13.12 -8.31
CA GLY A 226 13.66 -14.53 -7.89
C GLY A 226 14.62 -14.83 -6.72
N ASN A 227 15.31 -13.84 -6.15
CA ASN A 227 16.18 -14.05 -4.99
C ASN A 227 15.36 -14.03 -3.68
N PHE A 228 14.61 -15.10 -3.45
CA PHE A 228 13.69 -15.22 -2.31
C PHE A 228 14.36 -15.10 -0.93
N PRO A 229 15.56 -15.62 -0.67
CA PRO A 229 16.23 -15.43 0.61
C PRO A 229 16.50 -13.97 0.95
N LEU A 230 16.98 -13.18 -0.02
CA LEU A 230 17.21 -11.75 0.18
C LEU A 230 15.90 -10.97 0.28
N ALA A 231 14.90 -11.31 -0.55
CA ALA A 231 13.56 -10.71 -0.46
C ALA A 231 12.96 -10.88 0.94
N LYS A 232 13.07 -12.09 1.52
CA LYS A 232 12.60 -12.36 2.89
C LYS A 232 13.26 -11.44 3.92
N GLN A 233 14.58 -11.32 3.88
CA GLN A 233 15.33 -10.45 4.79
C GLN A 233 14.90 -8.98 4.65
N LEU A 234 14.70 -8.51 3.42
CA LEU A 234 14.30 -7.12 3.15
C LEU A 234 12.86 -6.84 3.58
N TYR A 235 11.92 -7.76 3.39
CA TYR A 235 10.55 -7.59 3.91
C TYR A 235 10.51 -7.62 5.45
N GLU A 236 11.28 -8.50 6.09
CA GLU A 236 11.42 -8.54 7.55
C GLU A 236 12.05 -7.24 8.07
N LEU A 237 13.05 -6.70 7.36
CA LEU A 237 13.62 -5.38 7.64
C LEU A 237 12.58 -4.27 7.49
N ALA A 238 11.74 -4.30 6.44
CA ALA A 238 10.68 -3.32 6.25
C ALA A 238 9.69 -3.33 7.41
N LEU A 239 9.35 -4.51 7.94
CA LEU A 239 8.53 -4.65 9.14
C LEU A 239 9.24 -4.15 10.40
N GLU A 240 10.53 -4.43 10.58
CA GLU A 240 11.33 -3.93 11.71
C GLU A 240 11.36 -2.40 11.71
N LEU A 241 11.74 -1.80 10.58
CA LEU A 241 11.85 -0.35 10.42
C LEU A 241 10.51 0.37 10.51
N SER A 242 9.41 -0.36 10.26
CA SER A 242 8.08 0.20 10.34
C SER A 242 7.41 -0.08 11.69
N GLY A 243 7.82 -1.11 12.43
CA GLY A 243 7.16 -1.63 13.63
C GLY A 243 7.66 -1.07 14.97
N THR A 244 8.67 -0.20 14.97
CA THR A 244 9.18 0.42 16.21
C THR A 244 8.16 1.41 16.78
N GLU A 245 7.30 0.95 17.68
CA GLU A 245 6.34 1.75 18.46
C GLU A 245 7.00 2.69 19.50
N ASN A 246 8.33 2.71 19.61
CA ASN A 246 9.01 3.51 20.61
C ASN A 246 9.35 4.92 20.11
N THR A 247 8.76 5.88 20.82
CA THR A 247 9.18 7.28 21.00
C THR A 247 9.06 8.18 19.77
N VAL A 248 8.06 9.08 19.80
CA VAL A 248 8.04 10.33 19.03
C VAL A 248 8.38 10.13 17.54
N VAL A 249 7.60 9.30 16.83
CA VAL A 249 7.70 9.14 15.37
C VAL A 249 7.09 10.38 14.67
N ALA A 250 7.67 11.55 14.95
CA ALA A 250 7.35 12.82 14.29
C ALA A 250 8.33 13.14 13.14
N SER A 251 9.38 12.34 12.92
CA SER A 251 10.57 12.87 12.26
C SER A 251 10.63 12.74 10.72
N VAL A 252 9.88 11.85 10.06
CA VAL A 252 10.00 11.66 8.59
C VAL A 252 8.65 11.82 7.90
N PRO A 253 8.45 12.87 7.10
CA PRO A 253 7.23 13.05 6.31
C PRO A 253 7.02 11.90 5.32
N SER A 254 5.79 11.39 5.29
CA SER A 254 5.29 10.42 4.31
C SER A 254 3.78 10.61 4.12
N ALA A 255 3.24 10.10 3.02
CA ALA A 255 1.82 10.19 2.71
C ALA A 255 1.35 9.04 1.82
N ALA A 256 0.03 8.82 1.80
CA ALA A 256 -0.66 7.80 0.99
C ALA A 256 0.02 6.43 1.11
N ALA A 257 0.36 5.78 -0.02
CA ALA A 257 0.98 4.46 -0.07
C ALA A 257 2.33 4.34 0.69
N MET A 258 2.95 5.47 1.09
CA MET A 258 4.25 5.49 1.78
C MET A 258 4.13 5.65 3.30
N VAL A 259 2.91 5.72 3.86
CA VAL A 259 2.73 5.80 5.31
C VAL A 259 3.10 4.49 5.99
N LEU A 260 3.48 4.59 7.27
CA LEU A 260 4.02 3.49 8.06
C LEU A 260 3.14 2.24 8.01
N GLU A 261 1.84 2.43 8.20
CA GLU A 261 0.88 1.35 8.30
C GLU A 261 0.61 0.67 6.96
N GLU A 262 0.63 1.43 5.85
CA GLU A 262 0.58 0.87 4.48
C GLU A 262 1.83 0.04 4.20
N VAL A 263 3.02 0.53 4.58
CA VAL A 263 4.28 -0.20 4.43
C VAL A 263 4.30 -1.47 5.27
N GLN A 264 3.85 -1.42 6.53
CA GLN A 264 3.75 -2.60 7.40
C GLN A 264 2.82 -3.67 6.80
N LEU A 265 1.61 -3.28 6.38
CA LEU A 265 0.64 -4.20 5.81
C LEU A 265 1.14 -4.76 4.47
N GLY A 266 1.72 -3.91 3.62
CA GLY A 266 2.32 -4.31 2.34
C GLY A 266 3.45 -5.34 2.52
N ALA A 267 4.41 -5.07 3.41
CA ALA A 267 5.51 -5.98 3.68
C ALA A 267 5.05 -7.33 4.26
N ALA A 268 4.09 -7.31 5.18
CA ALA A 268 3.52 -8.53 5.74
C ALA A 268 2.73 -9.34 4.70
N CYS A 269 1.98 -8.68 3.81
CA CYS A 269 1.27 -9.30 2.70
C CYS A 269 2.25 -9.95 1.71
N ALA A 270 3.31 -9.21 1.35
CA ALA A 270 4.32 -9.67 0.42
C ALA A 270 5.16 -10.84 0.98
N LEU A 271 5.40 -10.90 2.30
CA LEU A 271 5.97 -12.10 2.94
C LEU A 271 5.07 -13.34 2.80
N GLY A 272 3.75 -13.15 2.88
CA GLY A 272 2.79 -14.23 2.63
C GLY A 272 2.82 -14.73 1.18
N GLN A 273 2.93 -13.80 0.22
CA GLN A 273 3.12 -14.13 -1.20
C GLN A 273 4.47 -14.84 -1.43
N LEU A 274 5.55 -14.37 -0.79
CA LEU A 274 6.88 -14.99 -0.88
C LEU A 274 6.88 -16.42 -0.33
N ALA A 275 6.21 -16.66 0.80
CA ALA A 275 6.03 -17.98 1.38
C ALA A 275 5.24 -18.90 0.43
N THR A 276 4.21 -18.35 -0.24
CA THR A 276 3.46 -19.06 -1.30
C THR A 276 4.37 -19.46 -2.46
N HIS A 277 5.16 -18.53 -2.99
CA HIS A 277 6.09 -18.80 -4.09
C HIS A 277 7.23 -19.76 -3.71
N SER A 278 7.56 -19.82 -2.42
CA SER A 278 8.55 -20.74 -1.87
C SER A 278 7.97 -22.11 -1.49
N GLY A 279 6.65 -22.33 -1.64
CA GLY A 279 5.97 -23.59 -1.28
C GLY A 279 5.71 -23.79 0.21
N HIS A 280 5.94 -22.77 1.06
CA HIS A 280 5.68 -22.81 2.50
C HIS A 280 4.22 -22.41 2.80
N PHE A 281 3.27 -23.24 2.37
CA PHE A 281 1.84 -22.87 2.39
C PHE A 281 1.27 -22.64 3.79
N ASP A 282 1.74 -23.38 4.80
CA ASP A 282 1.26 -23.18 6.19
C ASP A 282 1.72 -21.83 6.76
N GLU A 283 2.96 -21.41 6.46
CA GLU A 283 3.47 -20.08 6.80
C GLU A 283 2.70 -19.00 6.04
N ALA A 284 2.44 -19.22 4.74
CA ALA A 284 1.71 -18.29 3.90
C ALA A 284 0.27 -18.05 4.41
N GLU A 285 -0.47 -19.14 4.70
CA GLU A 285 -1.83 -19.08 5.24
C GLU A 285 -1.88 -18.32 6.56
N GLN A 286 -0.95 -18.62 7.49
CA GLN A 286 -0.87 -17.94 8.77
C GLN A 286 -0.62 -16.43 8.60
N ARG A 287 0.38 -16.06 7.79
CA ARG A 287 0.75 -14.65 7.57
C ARG A 287 -0.36 -13.87 6.88
N LEU A 288 -0.89 -14.38 5.77
CA LEU A 288 -1.94 -13.70 5.01
C LEU A 288 -3.23 -13.55 5.84
N THR A 289 -3.57 -14.52 6.69
CA THR A 289 -4.72 -14.42 7.60
C THR A 289 -4.52 -13.32 8.64
N GLN A 290 -3.31 -13.19 9.20
CA GLN A 290 -2.99 -12.11 10.13
C GLN A 290 -3.06 -10.74 9.44
N VAL A 291 -2.57 -10.64 8.21
CA VAL A 291 -2.64 -9.43 7.39
C VAL A 291 -4.09 -9.06 7.10
N LEU A 292 -4.93 -10.03 6.72
CA LEU A 292 -6.35 -9.81 6.45
C LEU A 292 -7.05 -9.21 7.66
N LYS A 293 -6.85 -9.81 8.84
CA LYS A 293 -7.43 -9.32 10.09
C LYS A 293 -7.00 -7.88 10.39
N LYS A 294 -5.71 -7.57 10.27
CA LYS A 294 -5.20 -6.21 10.49
C LYS A 294 -5.75 -5.21 9.45
N ALA A 295 -5.86 -5.62 8.19
CA ALA A 295 -6.42 -4.78 7.13
C ALA A 295 -7.91 -4.47 7.38
N GLU A 296 -8.69 -5.46 7.82
CA GLU A 296 -10.10 -5.27 8.20
C GLU A 296 -10.25 -4.36 9.43
N GLU A 297 -9.41 -4.52 10.44
CA GLU A 297 -9.40 -3.67 11.64
C GLU A 297 -9.05 -2.21 11.30
N TYR A 298 -8.09 -2.01 10.39
CA TYR A 298 -7.56 -0.69 10.06
C TYR A 298 -8.39 0.07 9.01
N TYR A 299 -8.71 -0.58 7.89
CA TYR A 299 -9.43 0.05 6.77
C TYR A 299 -10.94 -0.23 6.77
N GLY A 300 -11.41 -1.15 7.60
CA GLY A 300 -12.77 -1.67 7.57
C GLY A 300 -12.95 -2.81 6.55
N GLY A 301 -13.86 -3.73 6.85
CA GLY A 301 -14.08 -4.95 6.04
C GLY A 301 -14.71 -4.76 4.65
N HIS A 302 -14.90 -3.52 4.18
CA HIS A 302 -15.41 -3.18 2.84
C HIS A 302 -14.42 -2.35 2.01
N ASN A 303 -13.17 -2.24 2.45
CA ASN A 303 -12.14 -1.49 1.74
C ASN A 303 -11.49 -2.34 0.62
N GLN A 304 -11.10 -1.70 -0.49
CA GLN A 304 -10.41 -2.36 -1.60
C GLN A 304 -9.11 -3.06 -1.17
N LYS A 305 -8.40 -2.54 -0.16
CA LYS A 305 -7.19 -3.14 0.42
C LYS A 305 -7.44 -4.55 0.98
N VAL A 306 -8.61 -4.76 1.59
CA VAL A 306 -9.06 -6.09 2.04
C VAL A 306 -9.26 -7.00 0.82
N GLY A 307 -9.79 -6.46 -0.28
CA GLY A 307 -9.92 -7.16 -1.56
C GLY A 307 -8.58 -7.66 -2.12
N ILE A 308 -7.54 -6.84 -2.05
CA ILE A 308 -6.18 -7.23 -2.48
C ILE A 308 -5.65 -8.39 -1.62
N VAL A 309 -5.77 -8.31 -0.28
CA VAL A 309 -5.30 -9.39 0.59
C VAL A 309 -6.06 -10.69 0.35
N LEU A 310 -7.37 -10.62 0.12
CA LEU A 310 -8.20 -11.78 -0.23
C LEU A 310 -7.77 -12.41 -1.56
N LEU A 311 -7.35 -11.62 -2.54
CA LEU A 311 -6.77 -12.12 -3.79
C LEU A 311 -5.50 -12.93 -3.50
N CYS A 312 -4.56 -12.38 -2.72
CA CYS A 312 -3.32 -13.08 -2.37
C CYS A 312 -3.60 -14.41 -1.65
N ILE A 313 -4.63 -14.48 -0.79
CA ILE A 313 -5.06 -15.74 -0.15
C ILE A 313 -5.66 -16.71 -1.18
N ALA A 314 -6.46 -16.22 -2.12
CA ALA A 314 -7.04 -17.05 -3.18
C ALA A 314 -5.95 -17.67 -4.05
N GLU A 315 -4.95 -16.87 -4.44
CA GLU A 315 -3.78 -17.34 -5.19
C GLU A 315 -2.99 -18.38 -4.38
N MET A 316 -2.76 -18.14 -3.08
CA MET A 316 -2.10 -19.10 -2.20
C MET A 316 -2.79 -20.46 -2.20
N PHE A 317 -4.10 -20.51 -2.00
CA PHE A 317 -4.85 -21.78 -2.07
C PHE A 317 -4.82 -22.38 -3.48
N GLY A 318 -4.75 -21.55 -4.52
CA GLY A 318 -4.50 -21.97 -5.91
C GLY A 318 -3.20 -22.74 -6.07
N HIS A 319 -2.11 -22.16 -5.56
CA HIS A 319 -0.78 -22.78 -5.56
C HIS A 319 -0.72 -24.04 -4.70
N LYS A 320 -1.31 -23.99 -3.49
CA LYS A 320 -1.39 -25.15 -2.58
C LYS A 320 -2.12 -26.32 -3.23
N GLY A 321 -3.28 -26.05 -3.85
CA GLY A 321 -4.08 -27.09 -4.50
C GLY A 321 -3.37 -27.78 -5.67
N ARG A 322 -2.65 -27.01 -6.50
CA ARG A 322 -1.80 -27.58 -7.55
C ARG A 322 -0.67 -28.42 -6.97
N SER A 323 0.09 -27.87 -6.02
CA SER A 323 1.25 -28.55 -5.44
C SER A 323 0.91 -29.82 -4.65
N GLU A 324 -0.24 -29.86 -3.98
CA GLU A 324 -0.65 -30.99 -3.13
C GLU A 324 -1.59 -31.97 -3.86
N GLY A 325 -2.00 -31.66 -5.10
CA GLY A 325 -3.01 -32.42 -5.83
C GLY A 325 -4.39 -32.41 -5.15
N ALA A 326 -4.67 -31.39 -4.34
CA ALA A 326 -5.89 -31.25 -3.54
C ALA A 326 -6.80 -30.15 -4.10
N SER A 327 -8.12 -30.32 -3.98
CA SER A 327 -9.07 -29.29 -4.41
C SER A 327 -9.47 -28.38 -3.26
N TYR A 328 -9.10 -27.10 -3.37
CA TYR A 328 -9.57 -26.02 -2.48
C TYR A 328 -10.66 -25.16 -3.15
N PHE A 329 -11.39 -25.74 -4.10
CA PHE A 329 -12.32 -25.03 -4.98
C PHE A 329 -13.29 -24.10 -4.23
N LEU A 330 -13.99 -24.61 -3.22
CA LEU A 330 -15.00 -23.83 -2.48
C LEU A 330 -14.40 -22.63 -1.74
N ILE A 331 -13.17 -22.79 -1.23
CA ILE A 331 -12.46 -21.72 -0.53
C ILE A 331 -12.02 -20.67 -1.54
N GLN A 332 -11.35 -21.07 -2.62
CA GLN A 332 -10.89 -20.16 -3.67
C GLN A 332 -12.03 -19.38 -4.31
N GLU A 333 -13.14 -20.04 -4.66
CA GLU A 333 -14.32 -19.37 -5.23
C GLU A 333 -14.89 -18.33 -4.26
N GLY A 334 -14.99 -18.68 -2.97
CA GLY A 334 -15.43 -17.75 -1.92
C GLY A 334 -14.54 -16.51 -1.83
N LEU A 335 -13.23 -16.72 -1.88
CA LEU A 335 -12.21 -15.66 -1.80
C LEU A 335 -12.22 -14.76 -3.04
N TYR A 336 -12.25 -15.32 -4.25
CA TYR A 336 -12.30 -14.53 -5.49
C TYR A 336 -13.56 -13.66 -5.56
N ARG A 337 -14.73 -14.22 -5.25
CA ARG A 337 -15.98 -13.46 -5.25
C ARG A 337 -15.94 -12.32 -4.24
N ARG A 338 -15.47 -12.58 -3.02
CA ARG A 338 -15.35 -11.54 -2.00
C ARG A 338 -14.30 -10.49 -2.39
N SER A 339 -13.16 -10.90 -2.93
CA SER A 339 -12.12 -10.00 -3.43
C SER A 339 -12.70 -9.05 -4.49
N LEU A 340 -13.36 -9.56 -5.53
CA LEU A 340 -13.98 -8.75 -6.58
C LEU A 340 -15.06 -7.79 -6.06
N GLU A 341 -15.84 -8.21 -5.06
CA GLU A 341 -16.81 -7.35 -4.38
C GLU A 341 -16.10 -6.17 -3.68
N MET A 342 -15.03 -6.43 -2.93
CA MET A 342 -14.29 -5.39 -2.20
C MET A 342 -13.52 -4.45 -3.14
N LEU A 343 -13.00 -4.98 -4.24
CA LEU A 343 -12.33 -4.22 -5.29
C LEU A 343 -13.32 -3.37 -6.12
N LYS A 344 -14.64 -3.55 -5.92
CA LYS A 344 -15.71 -2.90 -6.69
C LYS A 344 -15.57 -3.17 -8.20
N ALA A 345 -15.26 -4.41 -8.55
CA ALA A 345 -15.04 -4.79 -9.94
C ALA A 345 -16.30 -4.55 -10.80
N PRO A 346 -16.18 -3.93 -11.99
CA PRO A 346 -17.33 -3.50 -12.81
C PRO A 346 -18.10 -4.70 -13.38
N SER A 347 -19.42 -4.66 -13.50
CA SER A 347 -20.17 -5.81 -14.04
C SER A 347 -19.72 -6.21 -15.45
N LEU A 348 -19.69 -7.52 -15.75
CA LEU A 348 -19.27 -8.03 -17.06
C LEU A 348 -20.21 -7.60 -18.20
N ASP A 349 -21.47 -7.28 -17.90
CA ASP A 349 -22.49 -6.91 -18.88
C ASP A 349 -22.52 -5.40 -19.21
N GLN A 350 -21.61 -4.60 -18.63
CA GLN A 350 -21.50 -3.18 -18.98
C GLN A 350 -20.82 -3.02 -20.34
N GLU A 351 -21.51 -2.38 -21.29
CA GLU A 351 -20.94 -2.05 -22.60
C GLU A 351 -19.84 -1.00 -22.45
N GLY A 352 -18.62 -1.38 -22.85
CA GLY A 352 -17.44 -0.54 -22.79
C GLY A 352 -16.71 -0.63 -21.44
N ILE A 353 -15.43 -0.98 -21.51
CA ILE A 353 -14.54 -0.92 -20.35
C ILE A 353 -14.25 0.56 -20.08
N SER A 354 -14.74 1.08 -18.95
CA SER A 354 -14.38 2.43 -18.50
C SER A 354 -12.86 2.57 -18.43
N LYS A 355 -12.31 3.66 -18.97
CA LYS A 355 -10.87 3.94 -18.92
C LYS A 355 -10.34 4.13 -17.50
N GLU A 356 -11.22 4.43 -16.54
CA GLU A 356 -10.89 4.78 -15.16
C GLU A 356 -11.28 3.68 -14.18
N ILE A 357 -10.85 2.45 -14.45
CA ILE A 357 -10.91 1.38 -13.45
C ILE A 357 -9.71 1.58 -12.52
N ASP A 358 -9.97 1.66 -11.22
CA ASP A 358 -8.94 1.66 -10.18
C ASP A 358 -8.49 0.23 -9.89
N GLN A 359 -7.19 0.00 -9.63
CA GLN A 359 -6.62 -1.32 -9.34
C GLN A 359 -6.86 -2.37 -10.44
N LYS A 360 -6.73 -1.97 -11.71
CA LYS A 360 -6.98 -2.83 -12.89
C LYS A 360 -6.20 -4.14 -12.84
N ASP A 361 -4.91 -4.10 -12.54
CA ASP A 361 -4.07 -5.30 -12.51
C ASP A 361 -4.61 -6.34 -11.53
N VAL A 362 -4.97 -5.91 -10.32
CA VAL A 362 -5.52 -6.78 -9.27
C VAL A 362 -6.88 -7.34 -9.69
N ILE A 363 -7.76 -6.53 -10.28
CA ILE A 363 -9.08 -6.98 -10.73
C ILE A 363 -8.95 -7.98 -11.88
N ALA A 364 -8.05 -7.71 -12.84
CA ALA A 364 -7.76 -8.60 -13.95
C ALA A 364 -7.19 -9.93 -13.43
N LEU A 365 -6.23 -9.89 -12.50
CA LEU A 365 -5.67 -11.09 -11.87
C LEU A 365 -6.73 -11.90 -11.13
N ALA A 366 -7.59 -11.24 -10.34
CA ALA A 366 -8.69 -11.88 -9.63
C ALA A 366 -9.70 -12.53 -10.59
N ARG A 367 -10.05 -11.88 -11.70
CA ARG A 367 -10.97 -12.44 -12.71
C ARG A 367 -10.35 -13.58 -13.49
N GLY A 368 -9.09 -13.45 -13.88
CA GLY A 368 -8.38 -14.50 -14.59
C GLY A 368 -8.22 -15.75 -13.73
N GLY A 369 -7.82 -15.60 -12.46
CA GLY A 369 -7.75 -16.71 -11.51
C GLY A 369 -9.11 -17.35 -11.24
N TYR A 370 -10.16 -16.54 -11.12
CA TYR A 370 -11.52 -17.06 -10.94
C TYR A 370 -12.02 -17.79 -12.19
N ALA A 371 -11.76 -17.26 -13.38
CA ALA A 371 -12.08 -17.91 -14.65
C ALA A 371 -11.41 -19.27 -14.78
N GLN A 372 -10.12 -19.38 -14.44
CA GLN A 372 -9.42 -20.67 -14.43
C GLN A 372 -10.07 -21.67 -13.49
N LEU A 373 -10.51 -21.22 -12.32
CA LEU A 373 -11.20 -22.06 -11.34
C LEU A 373 -12.54 -22.59 -11.88
N LEU A 374 -13.29 -21.75 -12.61
CA LEU A 374 -14.60 -22.10 -13.16
C LEU A 374 -14.55 -22.88 -14.48
N SER A 375 -13.47 -22.76 -15.25
CA SER A 375 -13.34 -23.36 -16.59
C SER A 375 -13.64 -24.87 -16.64
N PRO A 376 -13.24 -25.71 -15.65
CA PRO A 376 -13.58 -27.14 -15.64
C PRO A 376 -15.08 -27.43 -15.44
N GLN A 377 -15.87 -26.46 -14.97
CA GLN A 377 -17.30 -26.62 -14.71
C GLN A 377 -18.11 -26.38 -15.97
N ARG A 378 -18.60 -27.44 -16.60
CA ARG A 378 -19.38 -27.36 -17.86
C ARG A 378 -20.54 -26.36 -17.83
N ASN A 379 -21.24 -26.24 -16.70
CA ASN A 379 -22.38 -25.34 -16.57
C ASN A 379 -21.98 -23.85 -16.44
N ARG A 380 -20.71 -23.56 -16.19
CA ARG A 380 -20.18 -22.21 -15.94
C ARG A 380 -19.01 -21.83 -16.86
N ALA A 381 -18.71 -22.67 -17.85
CA ALA A 381 -17.66 -22.40 -18.84
C ALA A 381 -17.88 -21.08 -19.59
N GLY A 382 -19.13 -20.72 -19.89
CA GLY A 382 -19.44 -19.43 -20.54
C GLY A 382 -19.21 -18.21 -19.63
N GLU A 383 -19.41 -18.34 -18.32
CA GLU A 383 -19.08 -17.30 -17.34
C GLU A 383 -17.56 -17.15 -17.21
N ALA A 384 -16.84 -18.28 -17.15
CA ALA A 384 -15.39 -18.32 -17.11
C ALA A 384 -14.76 -17.63 -18.32
N GLU A 385 -15.23 -17.93 -19.53
CA GLU A 385 -14.69 -17.33 -20.76
C GLU A 385 -14.89 -15.82 -20.78
N LYS A 386 -16.08 -15.32 -20.44
CA LYS A 386 -16.35 -13.88 -20.33
C LYS A 386 -15.41 -13.18 -19.34
N MET A 387 -15.18 -13.80 -18.17
CA MET A 387 -14.26 -13.25 -17.17
C MET A 387 -12.82 -13.21 -17.68
N LYS A 388 -12.39 -14.27 -18.38
CA LYS A 388 -11.06 -14.38 -18.97
C LYS A 388 -10.85 -13.33 -20.06
N GLU A 389 -11.75 -13.24 -21.04
CA GLU A 389 -11.68 -12.25 -22.12
C GLU A 389 -11.60 -10.83 -21.56
N TRP A 390 -12.43 -10.51 -20.56
CA TRP A 390 -12.37 -9.21 -19.90
C TRP A 390 -11.02 -8.96 -19.22
N ALA A 391 -10.51 -9.95 -18.48
CA ALA A 391 -9.27 -9.82 -17.74
C ALA A 391 -8.07 -9.58 -18.66
N VAL A 392 -8.01 -10.28 -19.79
CA VAL A 392 -6.96 -10.11 -20.81
C VAL A 392 -6.98 -8.71 -21.41
N VAL A 393 -8.17 -8.16 -21.67
CA VAL A 393 -8.30 -6.80 -22.25
C VAL A 393 -7.91 -5.71 -21.25
N VAL A 394 -8.16 -5.91 -19.95
CA VAL A 394 -7.86 -4.91 -18.90
C VAL A 394 -6.43 -5.00 -18.37
N TRP A 395 -5.78 -6.14 -18.55
CA TRP A 395 -4.41 -6.36 -18.10
C TRP A 395 -3.44 -5.47 -18.89
N GLU A 396 -2.85 -4.48 -18.21
CA GLU A 396 -1.93 -3.48 -18.80
C GLU A 396 -0.48 -3.65 -18.29
N ASN A 397 -0.17 -4.76 -17.61
CA ASN A 397 1.17 -5.03 -17.13
C ASN A 397 2.15 -5.22 -18.31
N SER A 398 3.19 -4.40 -18.35
CA SER A 398 4.15 -4.38 -19.46
C SER A 398 5.20 -5.49 -19.38
N ARG A 399 5.40 -6.12 -18.21
CA ARG A 399 6.42 -7.15 -18.01
C ARG A 399 5.97 -8.53 -18.47
N THR A 400 4.71 -8.88 -18.24
CA THR A 400 4.22 -10.23 -18.50
C THR A 400 2.76 -10.24 -18.91
N THR A 401 2.37 -11.26 -19.67
CA THR A 401 0.98 -11.48 -20.10
C THR A 401 0.18 -12.18 -18.99
N LEU A 402 -1.10 -11.87 -18.86
CA LEU A 402 -1.97 -12.50 -17.87
C LEU A 402 -1.96 -14.04 -17.95
N GLU A 403 -1.94 -14.60 -19.16
CA GLU A 403 -1.86 -16.05 -19.37
C GLU A 403 -0.63 -16.64 -18.69
N LYS A 404 0.57 -16.09 -18.91
CA LYS A 404 1.81 -16.55 -18.26
C LYS A 404 1.77 -16.48 -16.74
N VAL A 405 1.10 -15.45 -16.18
CA VAL A 405 0.96 -15.31 -14.72
C VAL A 405 0.09 -16.41 -14.15
N LEU A 406 -0.99 -16.75 -14.85
CA LEU A 406 -2.00 -17.71 -14.41
C LEU A 406 -1.66 -19.17 -14.77
N GLU A 407 -1.00 -19.40 -15.91
CA GLU A 407 -0.56 -20.71 -16.43
C GLU A 407 0.73 -21.19 -15.80
N LYS A 408 0.99 -20.89 -14.52
CA LYS A 408 2.13 -21.46 -13.78
C LYS A 408 1.96 -22.98 -13.66
N THR A 409 2.29 -23.68 -14.74
CA THR A 409 2.41 -25.12 -14.84
C THR A 409 3.55 -25.55 -13.96
N GLU A 410 3.28 -26.62 -13.24
CA GLU A 410 4.24 -27.38 -12.45
C GLU A 410 5.58 -27.52 -13.20
N THR A 411 6.67 -27.39 -12.43
CA THR A 411 7.98 -27.96 -12.76
C THR A 411 8.58 -27.57 -14.12
N SER A 412 8.86 -26.29 -14.35
CA SER A 412 9.97 -25.95 -15.25
C SER A 412 11.25 -25.75 -14.42
N ILE A 413 12.26 -26.58 -14.71
CA ILE A 413 13.60 -26.58 -14.11
C ILE A 413 14.43 -25.39 -14.63
N ASP A 414 13.90 -24.62 -15.59
CA ASP A 414 14.56 -23.45 -16.15
C ASP A 414 14.40 -22.23 -15.23
N GLU A 415 15.50 -21.83 -14.57
CA GLU A 415 15.56 -20.64 -13.72
C GLU A 415 15.16 -19.35 -14.48
N GLU A 416 15.47 -19.26 -15.79
CA GLU A 416 15.06 -18.14 -16.66
C GLU A 416 13.55 -18.03 -16.82
N ARG A 417 12.81 -19.15 -16.99
CA ARG A 417 11.34 -19.14 -17.07
C ARG A 417 10.67 -18.81 -15.74
N LYS A 418 11.37 -19.06 -14.64
CA LYS A 418 10.89 -18.80 -13.27
C LYS A 418 10.97 -17.30 -12.92
N MET A 419 11.96 -16.58 -13.44
CA MET A 419 12.08 -15.12 -13.32
C MET A 419 10.95 -14.39 -14.05
N ASP A 420 10.62 -14.81 -15.28
CA ASP A 420 9.58 -14.15 -16.09
C ASP A 420 8.14 -14.29 -15.56
N ALA A 421 7.87 -15.34 -14.75
CA ALA A 421 6.52 -15.64 -14.27
C ALA A 421 6.26 -15.18 -12.83
N THR A 422 7.29 -14.92 -12.02
CA THR A 422 7.08 -14.53 -10.62
C THR A 422 6.55 -13.11 -10.58
N VAL A 423 5.34 -12.93 -10.04
CA VAL A 423 4.67 -11.64 -9.92
C VAL A 423 4.48 -11.31 -8.45
N VAL A 424 4.48 -10.02 -8.11
CA VAL A 424 4.21 -9.57 -6.74
C VAL A 424 3.08 -8.56 -6.76
N THR A 425 2.00 -8.84 -6.05
CA THR A 425 0.90 -7.89 -5.88
C THR A 425 1.26 -6.92 -4.76
N ASP A 426 1.57 -5.67 -5.10
CA ASP A 426 1.81 -4.60 -4.11
C ASP A 426 0.46 -4.09 -3.58
N MET A 427 0.21 -4.39 -2.30
CA MET A 427 -1.01 -3.99 -1.59
C MET A 427 -1.19 -2.47 -1.49
N ARG A 428 -0.09 -1.71 -1.41
CA ARG A 428 -0.09 -0.26 -1.23
C ARG A 428 -0.54 0.44 -2.52
N LEU A 429 -0.01 -0.04 -3.65
CA LEU A 429 -0.23 0.55 -4.97
C LEU A 429 -1.39 -0.09 -5.73
N GLY A 430 -1.80 -1.32 -5.38
CA GLY A 430 -2.75 -2.08 -6.18
C GLY A 430 -2.21 -2.41 -7.57
N ARG A 431 -0.88 -2.54 -7.67
CA ARG A 431 -0.13 -2.89 -8.88
C ARG A 431 0.40 -4.30 -8.75
N VAL A 432 0.53 -4.98 -9.88
CA VAL A 432 1.22 -6.27 -9.95
C VAL A 432 2.57 -6.01 -10.61
N PHE A 433 3.65 -6.32 -9.92
CA PHE A 433 5.01 -6.18 -10.43
C PHE A 433 5.51 -7.46 -11.05
#